data_AF-A0A9D7K897-F1
#
_entry.id   AF-A0A9D7K897-F1
#
_cell.length_a   1.000
_cell.length_b   1.000
_cell.length_c   1.000
_cell.angle_alpha   90.00
_cell.angle_beta   90.00
_cell.angle_gamma   90.00
#
_symmetry.space_group_name_H-M   'P 1'
#
loop_
_entity.id
_entity.type
_entity.pdbx_description
1 polymer ?
#
loop_
_entity_poly.entity_id
_entity_poly.type
_entity_poly.pdbx_seq_one_letter_code
_entity_poly.pdbx_strand_id
1 'polypeptide(L)'
;MEFLKNTSAYFYILRPKNLFLIALTMTILQYMVIINFTPGTPVLHQIHFPIFVLITLIIAGSGYLVNDIFDYEIDKINKPDKMYFSESFPYKVRGNITIF
;
A
#
# COMPACT_ATOMS: atom_id res chain seq x y z
N MET A 1 24.94 -5.96 -7.97
CA MET A 1 24.23 -5.26 -6.88
C MET A 1 23.34 -4.09 -7.37
N GLU A 2 23.06 -3.96 -8.69
CA GLU A 2 22.17 -2.91 -9.22
C GLU A 2 20.68 -3.30 -9.19
N PHE A 3 20.37 -4.58 -9.36
CA PHE A 3 18.99 -5.10 -9.39
C PHE A 3 18.23 -4.90 -8.07
N LEU A 4 18.92 -5.01 -6.93
CA LEU A 4 18.35 -4.80 -5.59
C LEU A 4 18.05 -3.32 -5.30
N LYS A 5 18.74 -2.39 -6.00
CA LYS A 5 18.54 -0.95 -5.80
C LYS A 5 17.22 -0.50 -6.44
N ASN A 6 16.86 -1.07 -7.60
CA ASN A 6 15.60 -0.79 -8.29
C ASN A 6 14.38 -1.51 -7.70
N THR A 7 14.54 -2.66 -7.03
CA THR A 7 13.39 -3.35 -6.39
C THR A 7 12.89 -2.63 -5.14
N SER A 8 13.74 -1.85 -4.45
CA SER A 8 13.36 -1.11 -3.24
C SER A 8 12.22 -0.09 -3.49
N ALA A 9 12.16 0.51 -4.68
CA ALA A 9 11.13 1.47 -5.05
C ALA A 9 9.73 0.83 -5.08
N TYR A 10 9.61 -0.42 -5.56
CA TYR A 10 8.34 -1.14 -5.60
C TYR A 10 7.78 -1.43 -4.21
N PHE A 11 8.65 -1.67 -3.22
CA PHE A 11 8.22 -1.86 -1.83
C PHE A 11 7.70 -0.58 -1.19
N TYR A 12 8.14 0.61 -1.64
CA TYR A 12 7.63 1.88 -1.14
C TYR A 12 6.19 2.19 -1.63
N ILE A 13 5.85 1.78 -2.85
CA ILE A 13 4.50 1.90 -3.43
C ILE A 13 3.46 1.17 -2.57
N LEU A 14 3.84 0.03 -2.01
CA LEU A 14 2.95 -0.76 -1.13
C LEU A 14 2.70 -0.13 0.24
N ARG A 15 3.33 1.01 0.57
CA ARG A 15 3.18 1.72 1.85
C ARG A 15 3.39 0.76 3.05
N PRO A 16 4.62 0.24 3.24
CA PRO A 16 4.89 -0.87 4.14
C PRO A 16 4.56 -0.56 5.61
N LYS A 17 4.64 0.71 6.02
CA LYS A 17 4.22 1.16 7.35
C LYS A 17 2.73 0.93 7.61
N ASN A 18 1.88 1.16 6.61
CA ASN A 18 0.44 0.98 6.74
C ASN A 18 0.09 -0.51 6.74
N LEU A 19 0.71 -1.29 5.86
CA LEU A 19 0.54 -2.74 5.84
C LEU A 19 0.97 -3.38 7.17
N PHE A 20 2.06 -2.89 7.76
CA PHE A 20 2.47 -3.32 9.10
C PHE A 20 1.41 -3.01 10.17
N LEU A 21 0.82 -1.82 10.16
CA LEU A 21 -0.26 -1.47 11.08
C LEU A 21 -1.50 -2.36 10.90
N ILE A 22 -1.86 -2.72 9.67
CA ILE A 22 -2.94 -3.68 9.39
C ILE A 22 -2.61 -5.04 10.01
N ALA A 23 -1.42 -5.58 9.76
CA ALA A 23 -1.01 -6.86 10.34
C ALA A 23 -0.99 -6.83 11.88
N LEU A 24 -0.50 -5.74 12.47
CA LEU A 24 -0.42 -5.54 13.91
C LEU A 24 -1.83 -5.50 14.54
N THR A 25 -2.72 -4.69 14.00
CA THR A 25 -4.10 -4.56 14.50
C THR A 25 -4.87 -5.87 14.37
N MET A 26 -4.74 -6.59 13.25
CA MET A 26 -5.32 -7.93 13.08
C MET A 26 -4.78 -8.92 14.13
N THR A 27 -3.48 -8.89 14.41
CA THR A 27 -2.84 -9.75 15.43
C THR A 27 -3.36 -9.43 16.83
N ILE A 28 -3.42 -8.14 17.18
CA ILE A 28 -3.96 -7.70 18.48
C ILE A 28 -5.41 -8.18 18.62
N LEU A 29 -6.26 -7.97 17.62
CA LEU A 29 -7.66 -8.40 17.65
C LEU A 29 -7.77 -9.92 17.78
N GLN A 30 -6.97 -10.68 17.04
CA GLN A 30 -6.98 -12.14 17.09
C GLN A 30 -6.66 -12.66 18.50
N TYR A 31 -5.55 -12.21 19.08
CA TYR A 31 -5.06 -12.77 20.35
C TYR A 31 -5.68 -12.13 21.58
N MET A 32 -6.04 -10.84 21.55
CA MET A 32 -6.65 -10.17 22.70
C MET A 32 -8.16 -10.33 22.72
N VAL A 33 -8.83 -10.37 21.56
CA VAL A 33 -10.30 -10.39 21.48
C VAL A 33 -10.81 -11.76 21.04
N ILE A 34 -10.47 -12.22 19.84
CA ILE A 34 -11.12 -13.40 19.26
C ILE A 34 -10.83 -14.66 20.09
N ILE A 35 -9.58 -14.92 20.45
CA ILE A 35 -9.21 -16.12 21.21
C ILE A 35 -9.75 -16.09 22.65
N ASN A 36 -9.78 -14.92 23.29
CA ASN A 36 -10.18 -14.82 24.70
C ASN A 36 -11.70 -14.74 24.91
N PHE A 37 -12.45 -14.20 23.94
CA PHE A 37 -13.89 -13.93 24.10
C PHE A 37 -14.78 -14.84 23.25
N THR A 38 -14.23 -15.71 22.41
CA THR A 38 -15.02 -16.68 21.64
C THR A 38 -15.05 -18.03 22.36
N PRO A 39 -16.23 -18.54 22.75
CA PRO A 39 -16.32 -19.88 23.34
C PRO A 39 -16.00 -20.95 22.29
N GLY A 40 -15.15 -21.91 22.66
CA GLY A 40 -14.67 -22.97 21.78
C GLY A 40 -13.39 -22.60 21.01
N THR A 41 -12.94 -23.49 20.12
CA THR A 41 -11.78 -23.23 19.27
C THR A 41 -12.17 -22.32 18.09
N PRO A 42 -11.54 -21.14 17.92
CA PRO A 42 -11.83 -20.27 16.79
C PRO A 42 -11.51 -20.95 15.45
N VAL A 43 -12.35 -20.74 14.44
CA VAL A 43 -12.12 -21.22 13.06
C VAL A 43 -10.84 -20.60 12.48
N LEU A 44 -10.59 -19.33 12.79
CA LEU A 44 -9.36 -18.62 12.45
C LEU A 44 -8.24 -18.95 13.45
N HIS A 45 -7.86 -20.22 13.56
CA HIS A 45 -6.76 -20.66 14.42
C HIS A 45 -5.63 -21.32 13.61
N GLN A 46 -4.43 -21.39 14.21
CA GLN A 46 -3.22 -21.98 13.60
C GLN A 46 -2.87 -21.39 12.23
N ILE A 47 -3.04 -22.18 11.17
CA ILE A 47 -2.57 -21.86 9.81
C ILE A 47 -3.52 -20.93 9.06
N HIS A 48 -4.81 -20.91 9.44
CA HIS A 48 -5.81 -20.08 8.77
C HIS A 48 -5.61 -18.59 9.06
N PHE A 49 -5.18 -18.24 10.27
CA PHE A 49 -4.91 -16.86 10.64
C PHE A 49 -3.77 -16.19 9.85
N PRO A 50 -2.55 -16.74 9.77
CA PRO A 50 -1.47 -16.13 8.99
C PRO A 50 -1.77 -16.09 7.49
N ILE A 51 -2.48 -17.10 6.95
CA ILE A 51 -2.96 -17.06 5.55
C ILE A 51 -3.96 -15.92 5.36
N PHE A 52 -4.90 -15.74 6.29
CA PHE A 52 -5.88 -14.66 6.25
C PHE A 52 -5.23 -13.28 6.33
N VAL A 53 -4.25 -13.09 7.22
CA VAL A 53 -3.44 -11.86 7.28
C VAL A 53 -2.72 -11.64 5.95
N LEU A 54 -2.06 -12.66 5.40
CA LEU A 54 -1.34 -12.54 4.12
C LEU A 54 -2.26 -12.09 2.98
N ILE A 55 -3.43 -12.72 2.83
CA ILE A 55 -4.43 -12.34 1.82
C ILE A 55 -4.86 -10.88 2.01
N THR A 56 -5.12 -10.48 3.26
CA THR A 56 -5.54 -9.11 3.59
C THR A 56 -4.45 -8.09 3.22
N LEU A 57 -3.19 -8.39 3.51
CA LEU A 57 -2.07 -7.52 3.13
C LEU A 57 -1.89 -7.42 1.61
N ILE A 58 -2.12 -8.50 0.86
CA ILE A 58 -2.09 -8.46 -0.60
C ILE A 58 -3.20 -7.55 -1.13
N ILE A 59 -4.43 -7.72 -0.65
CA ILE A 59 -5.57 -6.89 -1.07
C ILE A 59 -5.31 -5.41 -0.76
N ALA A 60 -4.86 -5.10 0.47
CA ALA A 60 -4.54 -3.73 0.87
C ALA A 60 -3.39 -3.14 0.04
N GLY A 61 -2.34 -3.93 -0.23
CA GLY A 61 -1.22 -3.55 -1.09
C GLY A 61 -1.65 -3.27 -2.53
N SER A 62 -2.54 -4.10 -3.10
CA SER A 62 -3.13 -3.86 -4.41
C SER A 62 -3.97 -2.58 -4.43
N GLY A 63 -4.71 -2.28 -3.36
CA GLY A 63 -5.42 -1.02 -3.22
C GLY A 63 -4.48 0.19 -3.25
N TYR A 64 -3.33 0.11 -2.58
CA TYR A 64 -2.32 1.17 -2.65
C TYR A 64 -1.71 1.31 -4.05
N LEU A 65 -1.43 0.20 -4.74
CA LEU A 65 -0.95 0.23 -6.12
C LEU A 65 -1.95 0.91 -7.07
N VAL A 66 -3.24 0.57 -6.94
CA VAL A 66 -4.30 1.17 -7.73
C VAL A 66 -4.42 2.68 -7.44
N ASN A 67 -4.41 3.07 -6.17
CA ASN A 67 -4.46 4.48 -5.78
C ASN A 67 -3.27 5.26 -6.37
N ASP A 68 -2.05 4.73 -6.30
CA ASP A 68 -0.87 5.40 -6.82
C ASP A 68 -0.93 5.56 -8.37
N ILE A 69 -1.64 4.69 -9.10
CA ILE A 69 -1.87 4.84 -10.55
C ILE A 69 -2.89 5.95 -10.85
N PHE A 70 -4.03 5.96 -10.15
CA PHE A 70 -5.08 6.97 -10.39
C PHE A 70 -4.68 8.35 -9.88
N ASP A 71 -3.94 8.40 -8.79
CA ASP A 71 -3.46 9.65 -8.18
C ASP A 71 -2.22 10.20 -8.89
N TYR A 72 -1.68 9.53 -9.93
CA TYR A 72 -0.47 9.99 -10.63
C TYR A 72 -0.59 11.44 -11.16
N GLU A 73 -1.69 11.76 -11.86
CA GLU A 73 -1.92 13.09 -12.40
C GLU A 73 -2.22 14.12 -11.30
N ILE A 74 -2.84 13.69 -10.21
CA ILE A 74 -3.17 14.55 -9.06
C ILE A 74 -1.91 14.84 -8.24
N ASP A 75 -1.06 13.85 -7.98
CA ASP A 75 0.20 13.99 -7.25
C ASP A 75 1.20 14.85 -8.02
N LYS A 76 1.17 14.82 -9.36
CA LYS A 76 1.93 15.74 -10.22
C LYS A 76 1.58 17.21 -9.99
N ILE A 77 0.33 17.49 -9.62
CA ILE A 77 -0.16 18.86 -9.34
C ILE A 77 0.02 19.20 -7.86
N ASN A 78 -0.30 18.27 -6.94
CA ASN A 78 -0.36 18.52 -5.49
C ASN A 78 1.00 18.42 -4.77
N LYS A 79 2.01 17.76 -5.34
CA LYS A 79 3.34 17.63 -4.73
C LYS A 79 4.47 17.95 -5.72
N PRO A 80 4.54 19.20 -6.24
CA PRO A 80 5.54 19.59 -7.25
C PRO A 80 6.99 19.44 -6.75
N ASP A 81 7.25 19.66 -5.46
CA ASP A 81 8.60 19.58 -4.86
C ASP A 81 9.10 18.15 -4.57
N LYS A 82 8.29 17.11 -4.85
CA LYS A 82 8.72 15.70 -4.76
C LYS A 82 9.04 15.08 -6.12
N MET A 83 9.15 15.90 -7.18
CA MET A 83 9.66 15.44 -8.46
C MET A 83 11.18 15.23 -8.40
N TYR A 84 11.60 14.00 -8.14
CA TYR A 84 12.96 13.52 -8.40
C TYR A 84 13.27 13.33 -9.90
N PHE A 85 12.48 13.93 -10.80
CA PHE A 85 12.72 13.87 -12.24
C PHE A 85 13.16 15.25 -12.73
N SER A 86 14.46 15.53 -12.60
CA SER A 86 15.10 16.55 -13.42
C SER A 86 15.05 16.09 -14.89
N GLU A 87 14.30 16.83 -15.70
CA GLU A 87 14.67 17.21 -17.07
C GLU A 87 15.04 16.13 -18.09
N SER A 88 14.51 14.90 -18.02
CA SER A 88 14.84 13.85 -19.01
C SER A 88 13.67 13.29 -19.82
N PHE A 89 12.43 13.75 -19.62
CA PHE A 89 11.29 13.35 -20.47
C PHE A 89 10.70 14.54 -21.26
N PRO A 90 10.79 14.54 -22.60
CA PRO A 90 10.29 15.62 -23.44
C PRO A 90 8.79 15.44 -23.69
N TYR A 91 7.95 15.56 -22.66
CA TYR A 91 6.50 15.67 -22.87
C TYR A 91 6.03 17.10 -22.61
N LYS A 92 6.08 17.89 -23.68
CA LYS A 92 5.44 19.20 -23.78
C LYS A 92 3.94 19.00 -24.03
N VAL A 93 3.14 18.93 -22.97
CA VAL A 93 1.68 19.04 -23.10
C VAL A 93 1.33 20.53 -23.07
N ARG A 94 1.15 21.09 -24.27
CA ARG A 94 0.56 22.41 -24.48
C ARG A 94 -0.95 22.22 -24.63
N GLY A 95 -1.72 22.63 -23.63
CA GLY A 95 -3.18 22.63 -23.69
C GLY A 95 -3.76 23.48 -22.57
N ASN A 96 -4.08 24.74 -22.89
CA ASN A 96 -4.93 25.60 -22.07
C ASN A 96 -6.30 24.93 -21.90
N ILE A 97 -6.73 24.57 -20.69
CA ILE A 97 -8.16 24.41 -20.39
C ILE A 97 -8.46 24.97 -19.00
N THR A 98 -9.28 26.02 -19.05
CA THR A 98 -9.87 26.86 -18.01
C THR A 98 -10.70 26.06 -17.01
N ILE A 99 -10.54 26.42 -15.74
CA ILE A 99 -11.27 25.90 -14.57
C ILE A 99 -12.66 26.58 -14.54
N PHE A 100 -13.72 25.79 -14.45
CA PHE A 100 -15.01 26.22 -13.88
C PHE A 100 -15.17 25.54 -12.53
#